data_AF-A0A7J7YQN9-F1
#
_entry.id   AF-A0A7J7YQN9-F1
#
_cell.length_a   1.000
_cell.length_b   1.000
_cell.length_c   1.000
_cell.angle_alpha   90.00
_cell.angle_beta   90.00
_cell.angle_gamma   90.00
#
_symmetry.space_group_name_H-M   'P 1'
#
loop_
_entity.id
_entity.type
_entity.pdbx_description
1 polymer ?
#
loop_
_entity_poly.entity_id
_entity_poly.type
_entity_poly.pdbx_seq_one_letter_code
_entity_poly.pdbx_strand_id
1 'polypeptide(L)'
;MKLLMNDKKVLRYLAALESPFPEDKGRRFVFSYFLATDMISIFEPPIRNSGIIGGKYLGRTKVVKPHSSAENPIYYSPSDFFIGAEIEVFGHRFIILDTDDYVLKYMESNASQYSPEALLSIQNHIRKQEAPAEELETKQTEVDPAVQELEALIDTIQKRLKDHPCKDSIREAFQTCDRDASGFVDKEIFFEICDSLKVPVDDSLIKELIRMCSHGEDKINYYNFVRAFSD
;
A
#
# COMPACT_ATOMS: atom_id res chain seq x y z
N MET A 1 -28.18 18.66 -24.90
CA MET A 1 -28.54 17.65 -23.87
C MET A 1 -27.37 17.26 -22.95
N LYS A 2 -26.13 17.10 -23.45
CA LYS A 2 -24.94 16.74 -22.63
C LYS A 2 -24.70 17.64 -21.41
N LEU A 3 -24.82 18.97 -21.59
CA LEU A 3 -24.59 19.95 -20.52
C LEU A 3 -25.55 19.76 -19.32
N LEU A 4 -26.82 19.43 -19.57
CA LEU A 4 -27.85 19.32 -18.53
C LEU A 4 -27.78 17.99 -17.77
N MET A 5 -27.38 16.91 -18.46
CA MET A 5 -27.28 15.55 -17.90
C MET A 5 -26.00 15.31 -17.09
N ASN A 6 -24.94 16.07 -17.40
CA ASN A 6 -23.64 15.96 -16.76
C ASN A 6 -23.29 17.18 -15.91
N ASP A 7 -24.24 18.06 -15.66
CA ASP A 7 -24.03 19.21 -14.79
C ASP A 7 -23.55 18.71 -13.41
N LYS A 8 -22.46 19.30 -12.93
CA LYS A 8 -21.72 18.91 -11.71
C LYS A 8 -21.01 17.55 -11.70
N LYS A 9 -21.02 16.77 -12.79
CA LYS A 9 -20.22 15.53 -12.86
C LYS A 9 -18.77 15.85 -13.23
N VAL A 10 -17.85 15.51 -12.33
CA VAL A 10 -16.42 15.77 -12.48
C VAL A 10 -15.67 14.48 -12.17
N LEU A 11 -14.82 14.04 -13.09
CA LEU A 11 -13.93 12.90 -12.88
C LEU A 11 -12.61 13.42 -12.33
N ARG A 12 -12.14 12.87 -11.20
CA ARG A 12 -10.89 13.32 -10.57
C ARG A 12 -9.85 12.23 -10.58
N TYR A 13 -8.63 12.64 -10.92
CA TYR A 13 -7.48 11.77 -11.05
C TYR A 13 -6.31 12.35 -10.28
N LEU A 14 -5.56 11.50 -9.59
CA LEU A 14 -4.26 11.84 -9.02
C LEU A 14 -3.19 11.60 -10.08
N ALA A 15 -2.30 12.55 -10.25
CA ALA A 15 -1.20 12.46 -11.19
C ALA A 15 0.12 12.91 -10.55
N ALA A 16 1.24 12.39 -11.05
CA ALA A 16 2.57 12.92 -10.78
C ALA A 16 3.12 13.62 -12.03
N LEU A 17 3.89 14.68 -11.82
CA LEU A 17 4.66 15.31 -12.89
C LEU A 17 5.87 14.44 -13.21
N GLU A 18 6.01 14.06 -14.48
CA GLU A 18 7.21 13.46 -15.01
C GLU A 18 8.17 14.60 -15.38
N SER A 19 9.25 14.73 -14.61
CA SER A 19 10.25 15.78 -14.79
C SER A 19 11.66 15.23 -14.51
N PRO A 20 12.68 15.64 -15.27
CA PRO A 20 14.06 15.27 -15.01
C PRO A 20 14.64 15.99 -13.76
N PHE A 21 13.95 17.00 -13.24
CA PHE A 21 14.42 17.79 -12.10
C PHE A 21 14.07 17.09 -10.78
N PRO A 22 15.04 16.89 -9.87
CA PRO A 22 14.81 16.22 -8.60
C PRO A 22 13.86 16.98 -7.67
N GLU A 23 13.75 18.30 -7.80
CA GLU A 23 12.82 19.14 -7.04
C GLU A 23 11.35 18.86 -7.39
N ASP A 24 11.11 18.37 -8.62
CA ASP A 24 9.77 17.99 -9.07
C ASP A 24 9.37 16.58 -8.62
N LYS A 25 10.34 15.79 -8.15
CA LYS A 25 10.10 14.42 -7.72
C LYS A 25 9.19 14.42 -6.50
N GLY A 26 8.07 13.70 -6.62
CA GLY A 26 7.09 13.60 -5.53
C GLY A 26 5.98 14.64 -5.58
N ARG A 27 6.03 15.64 -6.49
CA ARG A 27 4.90 16.55 -6.71
C ARG A 27 3.68 15.76 -7.17
N ARG A 28 2.51 16.14 -6.64
CA ARG A 28 1.23 15.49 -6.92
C ARG A 28 0.23 16.52 -7.41
N PHE A 29 -0.56 16.14 -8.40
CA PHE A 29 -1.52 17.00 -9.06
C PHE A 29 -2.87 16.30 -9.11
N VAL A 30 -3.93 17.07 -8.90
CA VAL A 30 -5.31 16.62 -9.03
C VAL A 30 -5.83 17.14 -10.36
N PHE A 31 -6.05 16.21 -11.29
CA PHE A 31 -6.74 16.49 -12.54
C PHE A 31 -8.24 16.40 -12.31
N SER A 32 -8.99 17.37 -12.81
CA SER A 32 -10.46 17.38 -12.78
C SER A 32 -11.00 17.54 -14.19
N TYR A 33 -11.67 16.50 -14.70
CA TYR A 33 -12.33 16.50 -16.01
C TYR A 33 -13.82 16.80 -15.87
N PHE A 34 -14.29 17.86 -16.51
CA PHE A 34 -15.68 18.30 -16.45
C PHE A 34 -16.48 17.69 -17.60
N LEU A 35 -17.28 16.65 -17.32
CA LEU A 35 -18.06 15.89 -18.32
C LEU A 35 -19.11 16.73 -19.07
N ALA A 36 -19.48 17.87 -18.53
CA ALA A 36 -20.42 18.79 -19.15
C ALA A 36 -19.79 19.61 -20.28
N THR A 37 -18.51 19.96 -20.16
CA THR A 37 -17.82 20.93 -21.03
C THR A 37 -16.56 20.39 -21.71
N ASP A 38 -16.15 19.17 -21.40
CA ASP A 38 -14.91 18.53 -21.87
C ASP A 38 -13.66 19.36 -21.54
N MET A 39 -13.71 20.08 -20.41
CA MET A 39 -12.61 20.90 -19.92
C MET A 39 -11.85 20.17 -18.82
N ILE A 40 -10.58 20.50 -18.65
CA ILE A 40 -9.69 19.98 -17.62
C ILE A 40 -9.20 21.15 -16.76
N SER A 41 -9.11 20.93 -15.45
CA SER A 41 -8.34 21.80 -14.55
C SER A 41 -7.35 20.97 -13.75
N ILE A 42 -6.20 21.57 -13.42
CA ILE A 42 -5.12 20.90 -12.67
C ILE A 42 -4.85 21.72 -11.41
N PHE A 43 -4.80 21.04 -10.28
CA PHE A 43 -4.53 21.64 -8.98
C PHE A 43 -3.42 20.89 -8.27
N GLU A 44 -2.42 21.60 -7.74
CA GLU A 44 -1.35 21.04 -6.92
C GLU A 44 -1.69 21.27 -5.44
N PRO A 45 -1.94 20.22 -4.64
CA PRO A 45 -2.18 20.38 -3.21
C PRO A 45 -0.99 21.03 -2.50
N PRO A 46 -1.21 22.03 -1.62
CA PRO A 46 -0.14 22.64 -0.87
C PRO A 46 0.42 21.66 0.18
N ILE A 47 1.74 21.45 0.16
CA ILE A 47 2.45 20.58 1.11
C ILE A 47 3.25 21.46 2.06
N ARG A 48 3.11 21.25 3.37
CA ARG A 48 3.89 21.99 4.37
C ARG A 48 5.37 21.65 4.23
N ASN A 49 6.22 22.66 4.33
CA ASN A 49 7.69 22.54 4.28
C ASN A 49 8.26 22.02 2.95
N SER A 50 7.51 22.01 1.85
CA SER A 50 8.02 21.58 0.53
C SER A 50 8.85 22.65 -0.19
N GLY A 51 8.75 23.92 0.22
CA GLY A 51 9.33 25.05 -0.52
C GLY A 51 8.59 25.40 -1.82
N ILE A 52 7.52 24.67 -2.17
CA ILE A 52 6.73 24.88 -3.39
C ILE A 52 5.35 25.44 -3.01
N ILE A 53 4.97 26.55 -3.63
CA ILE A 53 3.64 27.14 -3.48
C ILE A 53 2.66 26.32 -4.34
N GLY A 54 1.94 25.40 -3.68
CA GLY A 54 0.83 24.69 -4.32
C GLY A 54 -0.33 25.63 -4.70
N GLY A 55 -1.28 25.13 -5.46
CA GLY A 55 -2.47 25.87 -5.87
C GLY A 55 -2.96 25.51 -7.27
N LYS A 56 -3.60 26.48 -7.93
CA LYS A 56 -4.13 26.31 -9.28
C LYS A 56 -2.97 26.24 -10.29
N TYR A 57 -2.69 25.04 -10.79
CA TYR A 57 -1.71 24.82 -11.85
C TYR A 57 -2.30 25.17 -13.23
N LEU A 58 -3.53 24.72 -13.49
CA LEU A 58 -4.25 25.01 -14.73
C LEU A 58 -5.74 25.29 -14.47
N GLY A 59 -6.24 26.38 -15.06
CA GLY A 59 -7.67 26.68 -15.06
C GLY A 59 -8.48 25.81 -16.02
N ARG A 60 -9.80 25.80 -15.88
CA ARG A 60 -10.68 25.04 -16.77
C ARG A 60 -10.44 25.44 -18.23
N THR A 61 -9.84 24.54 -18.98
CA THR A 61 -9.57 24.73 -20.41
C THR A 61 -9.65 23.39 -21.12
N LYS A 62 -9.89 23.41 -22.43
CA LYS A 62 -9.75 22.20 -23.25
C LYS A 62 -8.26 21.98 -23.53
N VAL A 63 -7.79 20.76 -23.30
CA VAL A 63 -6.39 20.39 -23.51
C VAL A 63 -6.29 19.57 -24.79
N VAL A 64 -5.40 19.98 -25.69
CA VAL A 64 -5.11 19.30 -26.95
C VAL A 64 -4.13 18.16 -26.73
N LYS A 65 -4.32 17.05 -27.43
CA LYS A 65 -3.40 15.91 -27.40
C LYS A 65 -2.09 16.25 -28.12
N PRO A 66 -0.96 15.66 -27.70
CA PRO A 66 0.27 15.73 -28.47
C PRO A 66 0.02 15.18 -29.88
N HIS A 67 0.66 15.78 -30.88
CA HIS A 67 0.50 15.46 -32.31
C HIS A 67 -0.81 15.90 -32.98
N SER A 68 -1.65 16.68 -32.29
CA SER A 68 -2.76 17.38 -32.94
C SER A 68 -2.24 18.49 -33.87
N SER A 69 -2.81 18.63 -35.07
CA SER A 69 -2.50 19.77 -35.94
C SER A 69 -3.27 21.02 -35.50
N ALA A 70 -2.74 22.21 -35.78
CA ALA A 70 -3.43 23.47 -35.49
C ALA A 70 -4.77 23.60 -36.25
N GLU A 71 -4.88 22.94 -37.40
CA GLU A 71 -6.08 22.93 -38.24
C GLU A 71 -7.13 21.92 -37.76
N ASN A 72 -6.73 20.86 -37.06
CA ASN A 72 -7.64 19.84 -36.54
C ASN A 72 -7.23 19.42 -35.11
N PRO A 73 -7.54 20.25 -34.10
CA PRO A 73 -7.15 19.97 -32.72
C PRO A 73 -7.95 18.78 -32.16
N ILE A 74 -7.23 17.74 -31.72
CA ILE A 74 -7.83 16.59 -31.03
C ILE A 74 -7.71 16.85 -29.53
N TYR A 75 -8.84 16.85 -28.82
CA TYR A 75 -8.87 17.10 -27.39
C TYR A 75 -8.85 15.81 -26.58
N TYR A 76 -8.32 15.89 -25.37
CA TYR A 76 -8.43 14.80 -24.41
C TYR A 76 -9.90 14.51 -24.04
N SER A 77 -10.23 13.23 -24.01
CA SER A 77 -11.52 12.66 -23.66
C SER A 77 -11.39 11.82 -22.37
N PRO A 78 -12.49 11.46 -21.69
CA PRO A 78 -12.43 10.61 -20.50
C PRO A 78 -11.70 9.29 -20.76
N SER A 79 -11.85 8.71 -21.96
CA SER A 79 -11.20 7.47 -22.40
C SER A 79 -9.68 7.50 -22.36
N ASP A 80 -9.08 8.69 -22.41
CA ASP A 80 -7.63 8.87 -22.36
C ASP A 80 -7.08 8.85 -20.93
N PHE A 81 -7.93 8.93 -19.91
CA PHE A 81 -7.54 8.95 -18.51
C PHE A 81 -7.77 7.58 -17.87
N PHE A 82 -6.68 6.86 -17.63
CA PHE A 82 -6.64 5.60 -16.90
C PHE A 82 -5.32 5.50 -16.13
N ILE A 83 -5.20 4.55 -15.20
CA ILE A 83 -4.02 4.45 -14.33
C ILE A 83 -2.80 4.05 -15.16
N GLY A 84 -1.72 4.82 -15.03
CA GLY A 84 -0.52 4.71 -15.85
C GLY A 84 -0.57 5.51 -17.16
N ALA A 85 -1.69 6.16 -17.51
CA ALA A 85 -1.76 6.98 -18.71
C ALA A 85 -0.86 8.22 -18.62
N GLU A 86 -0.23 8.56 -19.74
CA GLU A 86 0.60 9.75 -19.90
C GLU A 86 -0.22 10.88 -20.54
N ILE A 87 -0.36 11.99 -19.81
CA ILE A 87 -1.11 13.17 -20.23
C ILE A 87 -0.14 14.34 -20.40
N GLU A 88 -0.04 14.88 -21.61
CA GLU A 88 0.78 16.04 -21.90
C GLU A 88 -0.07 17.31 -21.90
N VAL A 89 0.34 18.30 -21.10
CA VAL A 89 -0.39 19.55 -20.92
C VAL A 89 0.60 20.71 -21.00
N PHE A 90 0.52 21.49 -22.08
CA PHE A 90 1.39 22.65 -22.34
C PHE A 90 2.89 22.36 -22.18
N GLY A 91 3.35 21.18 -22.65
CA GLY A 91 4.75 20.76 -22.61
C GLY A 91 5.17 20.07 -21.30
N HIS A 92 4.26 19.91 -20.34
CA HIS A 92 4.48 19.13 -19.12
C HIS A 92 3.80 17.78 -19.22
N ARG A 93 4.50 16.71 -18.85
CA ARG A 93 3.99 15.33 -18.88
C ARG A 93 3.57 14.89 -17.49
N PHE A 94 2.39 14.29 -17.40
CA PHE A 94 1.83 13.80 -16.16
C PHE A 94 1.46 12.33 -16.29
N ILE A 95 1.79 11.54 -15.28
CA ILE A 95 1.38 10.14 -15.21
C ILE A 95 0.23 10.02 -14.23
N ILE A 96 -0.91 9.49 -14.68
CA ILE A 96 -2.05 9.20 -13.82
C ILE A 96 -1.66 8.07 -12.87
N LEU A 97 -1.73 8.33 -11.57
CA LEU A 97 -1.40 7.39 -10.51
C LEU A 97 -2.65 6.71 -9.93
N ASP A 98 -3.73 7.46 -9.83
CA ASP A 98 -4.91 7.04 -9.07
C ASP A 98 -6.19 7.76 -9.57
N THR A 99 -7.35 7.24 -9.18
CA THR A 99 -8.67 7.75 -9.54
C THR A 99 -9.61 7.73 -8.34
N ASP A 100 -10.61 8.60 -8.28
CA ASP A 100 -11.63 8.50 -7.23
C ASP A 100 -12.69 7.39 -7.52
N ASP A 101 -13.40 6.96 -6.48
CA ASP A 101 -14.47 5.94 -6.59
C ASP A 101 -15.57 6.32 -7.60
N TYR A 102 -15.76 7.62 -7.81
CA TYR A 102 -16.73 8.12 -8.75
C TYR A 102 -16.29 7.86 -10.20
N VAL A 103 -15.01 8.05 -10.51
CA VAL A 103 -14.41 7.68 -11.79
C VAL A 103 -14.57 6.19 -12.02
N LEU A 104 -14.28 5.34 -11.03
CA LEU A 104 -14.42 3.89 -11.15
C LEU A 104 -15.82 3.48 -11.64
N LYS A 105 -16.86 3.94 -10.94
CA LYS A 105 -18.26 3.68 -11.31
C LYS A 105 -18.63 4.25 -12.68
N TYR A 106 -18.08 5.41 -13.02
CA TYR A 106 -18.29 6.03 -14.32
C TYR A 106 -17.66 5.17 -15.45
N MET A 107 -16.46 4.66 -15.24
CA MET A 107 -15.75 3.81 -16.21
C MET A 107 -16.46 2.48 -16.41
N GLU A 108 -16.92 1.83 -15.34
CA GLU A 108 -17.72 0.61 -15.43
C GLU A 108 -19.02 0.83 -16.21
N SER A 109 -19.74 1.91 -15.92
CA SER A 109 -21.00 2.25 -16.61
C SER A 109 -20.80 2.62 -18.09
N ASN A 110 -19.57 3.01 -18.48
CA ASN A 110 -19.22 3.46 -19.82
C ASN A 110 -18.10 2.60 -20.42
N ALA A 111 -17.99 1.33 -20.01
CA ALA A 111 -16.84 0.46 -20.33
C ALA A 111 -16.56 0.34 -21.84
N SER A 112 -17.59 0.47 -22.69
CA SER A 112 -17.45 0.45 -24.15
C SER A 112 -16.63 1.61 -24.74
N GLN A 113 -16.42 2.69 -23.97
CA GLN A 113 -15.61 3.85 -24.39
C GLN A 113 -14.13 3.69 -24.02
N TYR A 114 -13.78 2.70 -23.20
CA TYR A 114 -12.42 2.51 -22.70
C TYR A 114 -11.76 1.31 -23.35
N SER A 115 -10.43 1.34 -23.47
CA SER A 115 -9.67 0.19 -23.93
C SER A 115 -9.63 -0.90 -22.85
N PRO A 116 -9.41 -2.18 -23.21
CA PRO A 116 -9.23 -3.25 -22.24
C PRO A 116 -8.11 -2.96 -21.24
N GLU A 117 -7.02 -2.35 -21.70
CA GLU A 117 -5.87 -1.97 -20.86
C GLU A 117 -6.26 -0.94 -19.80
N ALA A 118 -7.08 0.05 -20.18
CA ALA A 118 -7.59 1.05 -19.25
C ALA A 118 -8.44 0.41 -18.15
N LEU A 119 -9.31 -0.54 -18.50
CA LEU A 119 -10.14 -1.26 -17.53
C LEU A 119 -9.30 -2.17 -16.61
N LEU A 120 -8.29 -2.85 -17.16
CA LEU A 120 -7.37 -3.69 -16.38
C LEU A 120 -6.53 -2.88 -15.40
N SER A 121 -6.06 -1.69 -15.81
CA SER A 121 -5.27 -0.80 -14.94
C SER A 121 -6.01 -0.49 -13.63
N ILE A 122 -7.31 -0.30 -13.74
CA ILE A 122 -8.20 0.03 -12.63
C ILE A 122 -8.51 -1.18 -11.77
N GLN A 123 -8.80 -2.32 -12.39
CA GLN A 123 -9.04 -3.57 -11.63
C GLN A 123 -7.83 -3.95 -10.77
N ASN A 124 -6.62 -3.81 -11.33
CA ASN A 124 -5.39 -4.05 -10.58
C ASN A 124 -5.19 -3.05 -9.45
N HIS A 125 -5.60 -1.80 -9.64
CA HIS A 125 -5.50 -0.77 -8.62
C HIS A 125 -6.50 -0.95 -7.49
N ILE A 126 -7.75 -1.33 -7.78
CA ILE A 126 -8.75 -1.69 -6.76
C ILE A 126 -8.22 -2.85 -5.91
N ARG A 127 -7.71 -3.91 -6.54
CA ARG A 127 -7.07 -5.04 -5.81
C ARG A 127 -5.90 -4.60 -4.93
N LYS A 128 -5.20 -3.53 -5.29
CA LYS A 128 -4.07 -2.98 -4.55
C LYS A 128 -4.49 -2.01 -3.45
N GLN A 129 -5.60 -1.29 -3.61
CA GLN A 129 -6.20 -0.39 -2.60
C GLN A 129 -7.14 -1.10 -1.62
N GLU A 130 -7.68 -2.26 -1.97
CA GLU A 130 -8.27 -3.19 -1.00
C GLU A 130 -7.17 -3.87 -0.15
N ALA A 131 -5.89 -3.66 -0.51
CA ALA A 131 -4.71 -4.15 0.21
C ALA A 131 -3.94 -3.06 0.98
N PRO A 132 -4.61 -2.16 1.73
CA PRO A 132 -4.07 -1.75 3.02
C PRO A 132 -5.17 -1.52 4.08
N ALA A 133 -5.80 -2.60 4.56
CA ALA A 133 -6.44 -2.66 5.88
C ALA A 133 -6.75 -4.09 6.38
N GLU A 134 -6.13 -5.13 5.82
CA GLU A 134 -6.16 -6.48 6.38
C GLU A 134 -4.73 -7.00 6.51
N GLU A 135 -4.08 -6.66 7.61
CA GLU A 135 -3.40 -7.70 8.35
C GLU A 135 -4.49 -8.67 8.84
N LEU A 136 -4.27 -9.96 8.57
CA LEU A 136 -5.03 -11.14 8.98
C LEU A 136 -6.02 -11.70 7.93
N GLU A 137 -5.58 -12.85 7.39
CA GLU A 137 -6.34 -13.94 6.77
C GLU A 137 -6.42 -14.02 5.22
N THR A 138 -5.49 -14.84 4.68
CA THR A 138 -5.67 -15.77 3.53
C THR A 138 -5.79 -15.17 2.11
N LYS A 139 -5.02 -15.52 1.06
CA LYS A 139 -4.12 -16.65 0.74
C LYS A 139 -3.31 -16.34 -0.56
N GLN A 140 -2.00 -16.69 -0.53
CA GLN A 140 -1.16 -17.30 -1.60
C GLN A 140 -0.90 -16.47 -2.90
N THR A 141 0.33 -16.24 -3.41
CA THR A 141 1.57 -17.05 -3.38
C THR A 141 2.78 -16.18 -3.77
N GLU A 142 3.81 -16.13 -2.93
CA GLU A 142 5.27 -16.19 -3.19
C GLU A 142 5.93 -15.86 -1.84
N VAL A 143 5.93 -16.84 -0.92
CA VAL A 143 6.43 -16.66 0.45
C VAL A 143 7.94 -16.94 0.45
N ASP A 144 8.71 -16.01 1.01
CA ASP A 144 10.14 -16.15 1.27
C ASP A 144 10.41 -17.51 1.98
N PRO A 145 11.33 -18.36 1.47
CA PRO A 145 11.60 -19.68 2.05
C PRO A 145 11.96 -19.64 3.54
N ALA A 146 12.54 -18.53 4.04
CA ALA A 146 12.84 -18.38 5.46
C ALA A 146 11.58 -18.19 6.33
N VAL A 147 10.53 -17.57 5.78
CA VAL A 147 9.25 -17.36 6.48
C VAL A 147 8.46 -18.67 6.55
N GLN A 148 8.48 -19.46 5.48
CA GLN A 148 7.86 -20.80 5.47
C GLN A 148 8.50 -21.75 6.48
N GLU A 149 9.83 -21.71 6.63
CA GLU A 149 10.57 -22.52 7.59
C GLU A 149 10.23 -22.13 9.04
N LEU A 150 10.14 -20.83 9.33
CA LEU A 150 9.74 -20.31 10.64
C LEU A 150 8.29 -20.70 10.99
N GLU A 151 7.37 -20.58 10.05
CA GLU A 151 5.96 -20.97 10.22
C GLU A 151 5.81 -22.47 10.49
N ALA A 152 6.47 -23.31 9.68
CA ALA A 152 6.46 -24.76 9.87
C ALA A 152 7.05 -25.18 11.23
N LEU A 153 8.09 -24.47 11.70
CA LEU A 153 8.67 -24.73 13.01
C LEU A 153 7.71 -24.36 14.14
N ILE A 154 7.06 -23.20 14.06
CA ILE A 154 6.09 -22.72 15.06
C ILE A 154 4.91 -23.70 15.17
N ASP A 155 4.35 -24.14 14.04
CA ASP A 155 3.28 -25.15 14.00
C ASP A 155 3.70 -26.46 14.68
N THR A 156 4.96 -26.87 14.47
CA THR A 156 5.50 -28.11 15.04
C THR A 156 5.65 -27.98 16.56
N ILE A 157 6.10 -26.82 17.05
CA ILE A 157 6.27 -26.54 18.47
C ILE A 157 4.92 -26.44 19.17
N GLN A 158 3.95 -25.73 18.59
CA GLN A 158 2.58 -25.63 19.13
C GLN A 158 1.93 -27.01 19.27
N LYS A 159 2.07 -27.89 18.26
CA LYS A 159 1.57 -29.27 18.33
C LYS A 159 2.24 -30.09 19.43
N ARG A 160 3.54 -29.91 19.66
CA ARG A 160 4.30 -30.63 20.70
C ARG A 160 4.00 -30.14 22.11
N LEU A 161 3.81 -28.82 22.27
CA LEU A 161 3.65 -28.17 23.57
C LEU A 161 2.18 -27.91 23.93
N LYS A 162 1.24 -28.47 23.18
CA LYS A 162 -0.21 -28.26 23.34
C LYS A 162 -0.71 -28.47 24.78
N ASP A 163 -0.12 -29.43 25.50
CA ASP A 163 -0.48 -29.81 26.88
C ASP A 163 0.57 -29.37 27.92
N HIS A 164 1.53 -28.51 27.56
CA HIS A 164 2.61 -28.11 28.46
C HIS A 164 2.18 -26.98 29.40
N PRO A 165 2.43 -27.07 30.72
CA PRO A 165 1.94 -26.09 31.71
C PRO A 165 2.50 -24.67 31.56
N CYS A 166 3.54 -24.48 30.74
CA CYS A 166 4.15 -23.15 30.52
C CYS A 166 3.38 -22.26 29.53
N LYS A 167 2.38 -22.83 28.82
CA LYS A 167 1.66 -22.20 27.71
C LYS A 167 0.94 -20.92 28.12
N ASP A 168 0.26 -20.96 29.27
CA ASP A 168 -0.60 -19.86 29.70
C ASP A 168 0.18 -18.69 30.32
N SER A 169 1.38 -18.94 30.83
CA SER A 169 2.16 -17.96 31.60
C SER A 169 3.26 -17.26 30.80
N ILE A 170 3.63 -17.79 29.63
CA ILE A 170 4.78 -17.29 28.87
C ILE A 170 4.54 -15.90 28.29
N ARG A 171 3.33 -15.62 27.80
CA ARG A 171 2.98 -14.30 27.27
C ARG A 171 3.05 -13.23 28.36
N GLU A 172 2.48 -13.52 29.51
CA GLU A 172 2.44 -12.58 30.65
C GLU A 172 3.84 -12.33 31.23
N ALA A 173 4.69 -13.36 31.28
CA ALA A 173 6.06 -13.23 31.78
C ALA A 173 6.90 -12.28 30.91
N PHE A 174 6.84 -12.41 29.58
CA PHE A 174 7.55 -11.50 28.67
C PHE A 174 6.96 -10.08 28.71
N GLN A 175 5.63 -9.94 28.76
CA GLN A 175 4.97 -8.63 28.87
C GLN A 175 5.30 -7.89 30.18
N THR A 176 5.57 -8.60 31.27
CA THR A 176 5.95 -8.00 32.55
C THR A 176 7.34 -7.36 32.49
N CYS A 177 8.24 -7.93 31.67
CA CYS A 177 9.59 -7.44 31.48
C CYS A 177 9.67 -6.33 30.43
N ASP A 178 8.88 -6.43 29.36
CA ASP A 178 8.82 -5.47 28.25
C ASP A 178 7.81 -4.34 28.50
N ARG A 179 8.14 -3.44 29.44
CA ARG A 179 7.22 -2.36 29.88
C ARG A 179 6.87 -1.34 28.79
N ASP A 180 7.75 -1.16 27.82
CA ASP A 180 7.57 -0.28 26.68
C ASP A 180 6.92 -0.99 25.47
N ALA A 181 6.57 -2.28 25.62
CA ALA A 181 5.99 -3.11 24.56
C ALA A 181 6.83 -3.09 23.28
N SER A 182 8.16 -3.07 23.45
CA SER A 182 9.12 -3.03 22.36
C SER A 182 9.11 -4.31 21.52
N GLY A 183 8.70 -5.45 22.11
CA GLY A 183 8.81 -6.78 21.52
C GLY A 183 10.17 -7.44 21.68
N PHE A 184 11.10 -6.78 22.38
CA PHE A 184 12.47 -7.23 22.56
C PHE A 184 12.81 -7.36 24.03
N VAL A 185 13.52 -8.44 24.37
CA VAL A 185 14.10 -8.62 25.71
C VAL A 185 15.56 -9.02 25.59
N ASP A 186 16.38 -8.62 26.55
CA ASP A 186 17.78 -9.03 26.57
C ASP A 186 17.89 -10.55 26.77
N LYS A 187 18.92 -11.18 26.19
CA LYS A 187 19.12 -12.64 26.25
C LYS A 187 19.10 -13.18 27.69
N GLU A 188 19.72 -12.46 28.61
CA GLU A 188 19.80 -12.82 30.02
C GLU A 188 18.38 -12.94 30.62
N ILE A 189 17.56 -11.90 30.43
CA ILE A 189 16.16 -11.85 30.87
C ILE A 189 15.33 -12.96 30.19
N PHE A 190 15.56 -13.19 28.89
CA PHE A 190 14.85 -14.22 28.14
C PHE A 190 15.08 -15.62 28.74
N PHE A 191 16.33 -15.97 29.03
CA PHE A 191 16.65 -17.28 29.61
C PHE A 191 16.20 -17.41 31.07
N GLU A 192 16.20 -16.32 31.85
CA GLU A 192 15.61 -16.30 33.20
C GLU A 192 14.11 -16.63 33.18
N ILE A 193 13.35 -16.02 32.25
CA ILE A 193 11.93 -16.31 32.06
C ILE A 193 11.73 -17.78 31.65
N CYS A 194 12.54 -18.27 30.72
CA CYS A 194 12.46 -19.66 30.26
C CYS A 194 12.72 -20.66 31.40
N ASP A 195 13.72 -20.41 32.26
CA ASP A 195 14.02 -21.29 33.40
C ASP A 195 12.92 -21.24 34.48
N SER A 196 12.39 -20.05 34.75
CA SER A 196 11.27 -19.86 35.69
C SER A 196 10.02 -20.62 35.24
N LEU A 197 9.75 -20.64 33.93
CA LEU A 197 8.59 -21.31 33.35
C LEU A 197 8.85 -22.77 32.94
N LYS A 198 10.06 -23.28 33.22
CA LYS A 198 10.51 -24.64 32.85
C LYS A 198 10.27 -24.94 31.37
N VAL A 199 10.54 -23.95 30.51
CA VAL A 199 10.54 -24.13 29.06
C VAL A 199 11.68 -25.08 28.69
N PRO A 200 11.45 -26.11 27.85
CA PRO A 200 12.49 -27.06 27.48
C PRO A 200 13.44 -26.46 26.43
N VAL A 201 14.21 -25.43 26.82
CA VAL A 201 15.18 -24.71 25.96
C VAL A 201 16.28 -25.61 25.39
N ASP A 202 16.41 -26.83 25.90
CA ASP A 202 17.31 -27.84 25.37
C ASP A 202 16.78 -28.60 24.16
N ASP A 203 15.47 -28.57 23.92
CA ASP A 203 14.83 -29.20 22.77
C ASP A 203 15.33 -28.57 21.46
N SER A 204 15.64 -29.40 20.48
CA SER A 204 16.21 -28.96 19.21
C SER A 204 15.32 -27.98 18.45
N LEU A 205 13.99 -28.12 18.57
CA LEU A 205 13.03 -27.22 17.91
C LEU A 205 13.00 -25.86 18.61
N ILE A 206 13.07 -25.85 19.94
CA ILE A 206 13.07 -24.60 20.73
C ILE A 206 14.40 -23.87 20.56
N LYS A 207 15.54 -24.58 20.53
CA LYS A 207 16.84 -23.99 20.18
C LYS A 207 16.83 -23.32 18.82
N GLU A 208 16.21 -23.96 17.84
CA GLU A 208 16.08 -23.42 16.49
C GLU A 208 15.16 -22.19 16.44
N LEU A 209 14.05 -22.21 17.18
CA LEU A 209 13.17 -21.06 17.33
C LEU A 209 13.90 -19.86 17.96
N ILE A 210 14.66 -20.08 19.04
CA ILE A 210 15.46 -19.04 19.71
C ILE A 210 16.50 -18.47 18.75
N ARG A 211 17.17 -19.33 17.97
CA ARG A 211 18.14 -18.91 16.93
C ARG A 211 17.51 -17.96 15.93
N MET A 212 16.31 -18.28 15.44
CA MET A 212 15.57 -17.43 14.50
C MET A 212 15.07 -16.12 15.13
N CYS A 213 14.79 -16.10 16.43
CA CYS A 213 14.33 -14.90 17.15
C CYS A 213 15.46 -13.94 17.54
N SER A 214 16.73 -14.38 17.50
CA SER A 214 17.86 -13.63 18.05
C SER A 214 18.58 -12.74 17.03
N HIS A 215 18.41 -12.96 15.72
CA HIS A 215 19.01 -12.23 14.58
C HIS A 215 20.48 -11.76 14.69
N GLY A 216 21.29 -12.26 15.64
CA GLY A 216 22.69 -11.90 15.84
C GLY A 216 22.96 -10.76 16.83
N GLU A 217 21.94 -10.21 17.51
CA GLU A 217 22.09 -9.12 18.50
C GLU A 217 21.95 -9.64 19.94
N ASP A 218 22.24 -8.82 20.94
CA ASP A 218 22.10 -9.17 22.37
C ASP A 218 20.65 -9.14 22.88
N LYS A 219 19.71 -8.87 21.98
CA LYS A 219 18.27 -8.84 22.22
C LYS A 219 17.56 -9.93 21.44
N ILE A 220 16.50 -10.49 22.03
CA ILE A 220 15.66 -11.52 21.43
C ILE A 220 14.28 -10.90 21.15
N ASN A 221 13.83 -11.03 19.91
CA ASN A 221 12.44 -10.75 19.57
C ASN A 221 11.56 -11.90 20.09
N TYR A 222 10.84 -11.67 21.17
CA TYR A 222 10.09 -12.73 21.83
C TYR A 222 8.70 -12.97 21.20
N TYR A 223 8.27 -12.20 20.21
CA TYR A 223 6.92 -12.37 19.61
C TYR A 223 6.75 -13.73 18.93
N ASN A 224 7.70 -14.10 18.06
CA ASN A 224 7.68 -15.41 17.40
C ASN A 224 7.85 -16.54 18.41
N PHE A 225 8.62 -16.29 19.48
CA PHE A 225 8.78 -17.23 20.57
C PHE A 225 7.45 -17.46 21.29
N VAL A 226 6.79 -16.41 21.80
CA VAL A 226 5.49 -16.50 22.48
C VAL A 226 4.40 -17.08 21.58
N ARG A 227 4.43 -16.78 20.27
CA ARG A 227 3.52 -17.35 19.28
C ARG A 227 3.61 -18.88 19.24
N ALA A 228 4.82 -19.45 19.35
CA ALA A 228 5.00 -20.90 19.38
C ALA A 228 4.41 -21.60 20.62
N PHE A 229 4.03 -20.83 21.64
CA PHE A 229 3.40 -21.30 22.87
C PHE A 229 1.98 -20.74 23.04
N SER A 230 1.42 -20.07 22.04
CA SER A 230 0.03 -19.60 22.03
C SER A 230 -0.76 -20.38 20.98
N ASP A 231 -2.05 -20.63 21.21
CA ASP A 231 -2.96 -21.27 20.22
C ASP A 231 -3.36 -20.32 19.10
#